data_AF-A0A257ER71-F1
#
_entry.id   AF-A0A257ER71-F1
#
_cell.length_a   1.000
_cell.length_b   1.000
_cell.length_c   1.000
_cell.angle_alpha   90.00
_cell.angle_beta   90.00
_cell.angle_gamma   90.00
#
_symmetry.space_group_name_H-M   'P 1'
#
loop_
_entity.id
_entity.type
_entity.pdbx_description
1 polymer ?
#
loop_
_entity_poly.entity_id
_entity_poly.type
_entity_poly.pdbx_seq_one_letter_code
_entity_poly.pdbx_strand_id
1 'polypeptide(L)'
;MAIQYALQVFEYENDRPFRIVDRNGEPWFILSDVCHELDIGNPSQAASTLDDDEKGIITNETLGGAQRMVIISESGLYSLILRSRKPEAKRFKKWITKEVLPSIRKSGSYGRSTPAFIRRYSRNWDRVSAGHFSVINELVVRLWGRFEHVGHIMADKAKCGTENRPDVSVGRGFSKWLTANHPTVSDNYSMYLHWTEEKEIQARQYPISMLALFHVYLDTVWIPNDAERYFNTRDPAALPHLASLLPSRPAPIPVTRR
;
A
#
# COMPACT_ATOMS: atom_id res chain seq x y z
N MET A 1 -2.43 -9.84 -4.76
CA MET A 1 -3.75 -9.77 -4.09
C MET A 1 -4.92 -10.04 -5.04
N ALA A 2 -5.08 -9.35 -6.18
CA ALA A 2 -6.24 -9.59 -7.08
C ALA A 2 -6.32 -11.03 -7.66
N ILE A 3 -5.19 -11.61 -8.07
CA ILE A 3 -5.07 -13.03 -8.50
C ILE A 3 -5.60 -13.98 -7.42
N GLN A 4 -5.26 -13.71 -6.15
CA GLN A 4 -5.64 -14.52 -5.01
C GLN A 4 -7.14 -14.47 -4.74
N TYR A 5 -7.80 -13.33 -5.02
CA TYR A 5 -9.26 -13.21 -4.92
C TYR A 5 -9.98 -13.93 -6.05
N ALA A 6 -9.45 -13.89 -7.28
CA ALA A 6 -10.06 -14.60 -8.41
C ALA A 6 -10.01 -16.12 -8.23
N LEU A 7 -8.87 -16.65 -7.77
CA LEU A 7 -8.72 -18.07 -7.45
C LEU A 7 -9.57 -18.48 -6.25
N GLN A 8 -9.65 -17.65 -5.20
CA GLN A 8 -10.50 -17.92 -4.03
C GLN A 8 -11.99 -18.12 -4.37
N VAL A 9 -12.53 -17.45 -5.40
CA VAL A 9 -13.94 -17.63 -5.78
C VAL A 9 -14.23 -19.03 -6.33
N PHE A 10 -13.22 -19.71 -6.91
CA PHE A 10 -13.36 -21.06 -7.46
C PHE A 10 -12.77 -22.15 -6.53
N GLU A 11 -11.73 -21.84 -5.76
CA GLU A 11 -11.12 -22.77 -4.80
C GLU A 11 -12.04 -23.10 -3.62
N TYR A 12 -12.91 -22.19 -3.19
CA TYR A 12 -13.73 -22.35 -1.99
C TYR A 12 -14.93 -23.32 -2.16
N GLU A 13 -15.32 -23.65 -3.38
CA GLU A 13 -16.50 -24.50 -3.62
C GLU A 13 -16.16 -25.97 -3.89
N ASN A 14 -14.95 -26.30 -4.36
CA ASN A 14 -14.61 -27.66 -4.80
C ASN A 14 -13.35 -28.30 -4.16
N ASP A 15 -12.72 -27.65 -3.17
CA ASP A 15 -11.61 -28.20 -2.37
C ASP A 15 -10.41 -28.72 -3.20
N ARG A 16 -10.28 -28.27 -4.45
CA ARG A 16 -9.19 -28.61 -5.36
C ARG A 16 -8.46 -27.36 -5.83
N PRO A 17 -7.20 -27.15 -5.40
CA PRO A 17 -6.41 -26.03 -5.87
C PRO A 17 -6.02 -26.24 -7.34
N PHE A 18 -6.03 -25.16 -8.12
CA PHE A 18 -5.45 -25.17 -9.47
C PHE A 18 -3.96 -25.49 -9.38
N ARG A 19 -3.45 -26.32 -10.29
CA ARG A 19 -2.00 -26.44 -10.46
C ARG A 19 -1.49 -25.19 -11.19
N ILE A 20 -0.54 -24.50 -10.55
CA ILE A 20 0.05 -23.25 -11.03
C ILE A 20 1.54 -23.49 -11.30
N VAL A 21 2.03 -22.92 -12.40
CA VAL A 21 3.43 -22.93 -12.81
C VAL A 21 3.89 -21.48 -12.92
N ASP A 22 5.03 -21.16 -12.29
CA ASP A 22 5.67 -19.87 -12.49
C ASP A 22 6.39 -19.86 -13.84
N ARG A 23 6.12 -18.83 -14.65
CA ARG A 23 6.84 -18.58 -15.89
C ARG A 23 7.24 -17.11 -15.94
N ASN A 24 8.51 -16.85 -15.63
CA ASN A 24 9.09 -15.51 -15.58
C ASN A 24 8.43 -14.59 -14.52
N GLY A 25 8.05 -15.14 -13.37
CA GLY A 25 7.38 -14.38 -12.30
C GLY A 25 5.88 -14.18 -12.50
N GLU A 26 5.31 -14.74 -13.58
CA GLU A 26 3.88 -14.73 -13.86
C GLU A 26 3.27 -16.11 -13.62
N PRO A 27 2.06 -16.19 -13.02
CA PRO A 27 1.38 -17.46 -12.81
C PRO A 27 0.74 -17.97 -14.10
N TRP A 28 0.96 -19.26 -14.40
CA TRP A 28 0.31 -19.99 -15.48
C TRP A 28 -0.44 -21.19 -14.93
N PHE A 29 -1.62 -21.47 -15.48
CA PHE A 29 -2.56 -22.47 -14.96
C PHE A 29 -2.62 -23.67 -15.89
N ILE A 30 -2.68 -24.89 -15.34
CA ILE A 30 -2.91 -26.08 -16.16
C ILE A 30 -4.32 -26.01 -16.77
N LEU A 31 -4.41 -26.01 -18.10
CA LEU A 31 -5.69 -25.84 -18.81
C LEU A 31 -6.70 -26.93 -18.46
N SER A 32 -6.27 -28.18 -18.29
CA SER A 32 -7.18 -29.28 -17.96
C SER A 32 -7.91 -29.05 -16.63
N ASP A 33 -7.23 -28.43 -15.66
CA ASP A 33 -7.79 -28.17 -14.34
C ASP A 33 -8.82 -27.04 -14.44
N VAL A 34 -8.50 -26.00 -15.21
CA VAL A 34 -9.41 -24.89 -15.52
C VAL A 34 -10.65 -25.37 -16.27
N CYS A 35 -10.47 -26.21 -17.29
CA CYS A 35 -11.59 -26.77 -18.04
C CYS A 35 -12.47 -27.66 -17.18
N HIS A 36 -11.87 -28.48 -16.29
CA HIS A 36 -12.63 -29.30 -15.35
C HIS A 36 -13.48 -28.42 -14.41
N GLU A 37 -12.87 -27.40 -13.81
CA GLU A 37 -13.57 -26.51 -12.89
C GLU A 37 -14.69 -25.71 -13.57
N LEU A 38 -14.49 -25.33 -14.83
CA LEU A 38 -15.46 -24.57 -15.63
C LEU A 38 -16.49 -25.44 -16.39
N ASP A 39 -16.51 -26.76 -16.18
CA ASP A 39 -17.33 -27.74 -16.91
C ASP A 39 -17.18 -27.64 -18.44
N ILE A 40 -15.96 -27.36 -18.90
CA ILE A 40 -15.60 -27.31 -20.32
C ILE A 40 -15.12 -28.70 -20.76
N GLY A 41 -15.98 -29.44 -21.46
CA GLY A 41 -15.73 -30.83 -21.82
C GLY A 41 -14.61 -31.07 -22.85
N ASN A 42 -14.16 -30.03 -23.58
CA ASN A 42 -13.11 -30.15 -24.58
C ASN A 42 -11.99 -29.12 -24.36
N PRO A 43 -10.92 -29.48 -23.63
CA PRO A 43 -9.78 -28.59 -23.40
C PRO A 43 -9.08 -28.12 -24.68
N SER A 44 -8.96 -28.97 -25.71
CA SER A 44 -8.33 -28.60 -26.98
C SER A 44 -9.13 -27.51 -27.70
N GLN A 45 -10.46 -27.60 -27.68
CA GLN A 45 -11.33 -26.55 -28.19
C GLN A 45 -11.25 -25.28 -27.34
N ALA A 46 -11.15 -25.40 -26.01
CA ALA A 46 -10.95 -24.23 -25.14
C ALA A 46 -9.65 -23.49 -25.51
N ALA A 47 -8.55 -24.23 -25.65
CA ALA A 47 -7.25 -23.71 -26.06
C ALA A 47 -7.29 -22.98 -27.41
N SER A 48 -8.07 -23.49 -28.38
CA SER A 48 -8.18 -22.87 -29.70
C SER A 48 -8.91 -21.53 -29.68
N THR A 49 -9.62 -21.19 -28.59
CA THR A 49 -10.30 -19.90 -28.43
C THR A 49 -9.45 -18.84 -27.73
N LEU A 50 -8.23 -19.19 -27.33
CA LEU A 50 -7.26 -18.33 -26.67
C LEU A 50 -6.21 -17.87 -27.66
N ASP A 51 -5.72 -16.65 -27.45
CA ASP A 51 -4.67 -16.06 -28.27
C ASP A 51 -3.33 -16.79 -28.01
N ASP A 52 -2.35 -16.59 -28.90
CA ASP A 52 -1.09 -17.35 -28.84
C ASP A 52 -0.22 -16.98 -27.63
N ASP A 53 -0.37 -15.76 -27.09
CA ASP A 53 0.26 -15.30 -25.86
C ASP A 53 -0.47 -15.75 -24.59
N GLU A 54 -1.71 -16.23 -24.72
CA GLU A 54 -2.52 -16.72 -23.61
C GLU A 54 -2.33 -18.22 -23.33
N LYS A 55 -1.60 -18.94 -24.18
CA LYS A 55 -1.41 -20.39 -24.09
C LYS A 55 0.04 -20.82 -24.30
N GLY A 56 0.39 -21.96 -23.71
CA GLY A 56 1.72 -22.54 -23.80
C GLY A 56 1.72 -24.04 -23.54
N ILE A 57 2.86 -24.68 -23.76
CA ILE A 57 3.06 -26.10 -23.46
C ILE A 57 4.25 -26.23 -22.54
N ILE A 58 4.08 -27.02 -21.49
CA ILE A 58 5.17 -27.46 -20.61
C ILE A 58 5.27 -28.97 -20.66
N THR A 59 6.45 -29.49 -20.36
CA THR A 59 6.66 -30.91 -20.10
C THR A 59 6.88 -31.07 -18.61
N ASN A 60 6.08 -31.91 -17.97
CA ASN A 60 6.20 -32.21 -16.54
C ASN A 60 6.44 -33.70 -16.34
N GLU A 61 7.38 -34.04 -15.47
CA GLU A 61 7.63 -35.43 -15.06
C GLU A 61 6.51 -35.86 -14.10
N THR A 62 5.80 -36.93 -14.46
CA THR A 62 4.76 -37.53 -13.62
C THR A 62 5.17 -38.96 -13.26
N LEU A 63 4.43 -39.62 -12.36
CA LEU A 63 4.64 -41.05 -12.06
C LEU A 63 4.50 -41.95 -13.31
N GLY A 64 3.83 -41.47 -14.37
CA GLY A 64 3.72 -42.14 -15.67
C GLY A 64 4.75 -41.66 -16.71
N GLY A 65 5.76 -40.89 -16.31
CA GLY A 65 6.77 -40.29 -17.19
C GLY A 65 6.45 -38.84 -17.61
N ALA A 66 7.27 -38.32 -18.53
CA ALA A 66 7.16 -36.98 -19.08
C ALA A 66 5.84 -36.76 -19.83
N GLN A 67 4.99 -35.87 -19.33
CA GLN A 67 3.72 -35.49 -19.95
C GLN A 67 3.74 -34.05 -20.44
N ARG A 68 3.28 -33.84 -21.69
CA ARG A 68 3.04 -32.49 -22.22
C ARG A 68 1.69 -31.99 -21.74
N MET A 69 1.68 -30.85 -21.07
CA MET A 69 0.47 -30.20 -20.58
C MET A 69 0.33 -28.82 -21.19
N VAL A 70 -0.91 -28.46 -21.54
CA VAL A 70 -1.23 -27.10 -21.96
C VAL A 70 -1.41 -26.24 -20.72
N ILE A 71 -0.74 -25.10 -20.72
CA ILE A 71 -0.88 -24.06 -19.70
C ILE A 71 -1.48 -22.81 -20.32
N ILE A 72 -2.16 -22.02 -19.50
CA ILE A 72 -2.72 -20.73 -19.89
C ILE A 72 -2.28 -19.64 -18.94
N SER A 73 -2.11 -18.43 -19.47
CA SER A 73 -1.80 -17.24 -18.65
C SER A 73 -3.02 -16.82 -17.82
N GLU A 74 -2.84 -15.85 -16.91
CA GLU A 74 -3.96 -15.21 -16.21
C GLU A 74 -4.97 -14.59 -17.18
N SER A 75 -4.52 -13.99 -18.28
CA SER A 75 -5.41 -13.47 -19.33
C SER A 75 -6.26 -14.59 -19.93
N GLY A 76 -5.64 -15.72 -20.29
CA GLY A 76 -6.35 -16.88 -20.82
C GLY A 76 -7.36 -17.47 -19.84
N LEU A 77 -7.00 -17.53 -18.54
CA LEU A 77 -7.92 -17.94 -17.47
C LEU A 77 -9.16 -17.04 -17.42
N TYR A 78 -8.98 -15.71 -17.41
CA TYR A 78 -10.08 -14.75 -17.41
C TYR A 78 -10.92 -14.83 -18.69
N SER A 79 -10.30 -15.02 -19.86
CA SER A 79 -10.99 -15.24 -21.12
C SER A 79 -11.95 -16.44 -21.05
N LEU A 80 -11.54 -17.55 -20.44
CA LEU A 80 -12.40 -18.72 -20.24
C LEU A 80 -13.50 -18.47 -19.20
N ILE A 81 -13.17 -17.88 -18.05
CA ILE A 81 -14.14 -17.57 -16.99
C ILE A 81 -15.24 -16.64 -17.51
N LEU A 82 -14.89 -15.57 -18.23
CA LEU A 82 -15.85 -14.57 -18.70
C LEU A 82 -16.84 -15.10 -19.77
N ARG A 83 -16.49 -16.21 -20.42
CA ARG A 83 -17.32 -16.96 -21.39
C ARG A 83 -18.12 -18.09 -20.73
N SER A 84 -17.73 -18.56 -19.54
CA SER A 84 -18.38 -19.67 -18.87
C SER A 84 -19.83 -19.36 -18.48
N ARG A 85 -20.67 -20.41 -18.48
CA ARG A 85 -22.08 -20.35 -18.09
C ARG A 85 -22.31 -20.74 -16.63
N LYS A 86 -21.28 -21.23 -15.92
CA LYS A 86 -21.37 -21.66 -14.52
C LYS A 86 -21.84 -20.52 -13.60
N PRO A 87 -22.66 -20.80 -12.57
CA PRO A 87 -23.08 -19.80 -11.61
C PRO A 87 -21.91 -19.05 -10.96
N GLU A 88 -20.82 -19.74 -10.66
CA GLU A 88 -19.58 -19.22 -10.05
C GLU A 88 -18.95 -18.17 -10.95
N ALA A 89 -18.76 -18.50 -12.22
CA ALA A 89 -18.23 -17.61 -13.25
C ALA A 89 -19.12 -16.38 -13.47
N LYS A 90 -20.45 -16.56 -13.40
CA LYS A 90 -21.40 -15.43 -13.45
C LYS A 90 -21.28 -14.54 -12.22
N ARG A 91 -21.11 -15.10 -11.02
CA ARG A 91 -20.87 -14.33 -9.77
C ARG A 91 -19.59 -13.51 -9.90
N PHE A 92 -18.49 -14.13 -10.33
CA PHE A 92 -17.21 -13.47 -10.56
C PHE A 92 -17.30 -12.34 -11.60
N LYS A 93 -17.90 -12.60 -12.76
CA LYS A 93 -18.14 -11.59 -13.80
C LYS A 93 -18.97 -10.41 -13.28
N LYS A 94 -20.02 -10.69 -12.50
CA LYS A 94 -20.88 -9.64 -11.91
C LYS A 94 -20.11 -8.83 -10.87
N TRP A 95 -19.29 -9.46 -10.05
CA TRP A 95 -18.42 -8.79 -9.09
C TRP A 95 -17.42 -7.86 -9.80
N ILE A 96 -16.70 -8.34 -10.82
CA ILE A 96 -15.79 -7.50 -11.61
C ILE A 96 -16.51 -6.29 -12.20
N THR A 97 -17.64 -6.53 -12.87
CA THR A 97 -18.33 -5.48 -13.64
C THR A 97 -19.13 -4.51 -12.80
N LYS A 98 -19.61 -4.91 -11.61
CA LYS A 98 -20.39 -4.04 -10.72
C LYS A 98 -19.57 -3.39 -9.61
N GLU A 99 -18.45 -4.00 -9.20
CA GLU A 99 -17.67 -3.56 -8.05
C GLU A 99 -16.26 -3.15 -8.46
N VAL A 100 -15.48 -4.07 -9.02
CA VAL A 100 -14.05 -3.86 -9.31
C VAL A 100 -13.83 -2.74 -10.32
N LEU A 101 -14.35 -2.89 -11.53
CA LEU A 101 -14.15 -1.92 -12.61
C LEU A 101 -14.76 -0.55 -12.29
N PRO A 102 -15.98 -0.45 -11.72
CA PRO A 102 -16.52 0.83 -11.30
C PRO A 102 -15.70 1.50 -10.19
N SER A 103 -15.12 0.73 -9.26
CA SER A 103 -14.22 1.27 -8.25
C SER A 103 -12.97 1.86 -8.90
N ILE A 104 -12.25 1.08 -9.71
CA ILE A 104 -11.05 1.54 -10.43
C ILE A 104 -11.35 2.78 -11.27
N ARG A 105 -12.47 2.82 -12.00
CA ARG A 105 -12.86 4.00 -12.80
C ARG A 105 -13.09 5.25 -11.95
N LYS A 106 -13.63 5.10 -10.73
CA LYS A 106 -13.95 6.23 -9.83
C LYS A 106 -12.77 6.70 -8.99
N SER A 107 -11.97 5.77 -8.48
CA SER A 107 -10.90 6.03 -7.51
C SER A 107 -9.49 5.82 -8.04
N GLY A 108 -9.33 5.23 -9.23
CA GLY A 108 -8.04 4.83 -9.78
C GLY A 108 -7.47 3.52 -9.19
N SER A 109 -8.19 2.87 -8.26
CA SER A 109 -7.73 1.65 -7.59
C SER A 109 -8.88 0.74 -7.14
N TYR A 110 -8.61 -0.56 -7.01
CA TYR A 110 -9.48 -1.50 -6.30
C TYR A 110 -8.70 -2.11 -5.12
N GLY A 111 -9.33 -2.21 -3.95
CA GLY A 111 -8.71 -2.78 -2.76
C GLY A 111 -7.67 -1.92 -2.03
N ARG A 112 -7.11 -0.87 -2.67
CA ARG A 112 -6.15 0.05 -2.03
C ARG A 112 -6.72 1.47 -1.96
N SER A 113 -7.29 1.84 -0.82
CA SER A 113 -7.66 3.24 -0.56
C SER A 113 -6.40 4.06 -0.33
N THR A 114 -6.33 5.26 -0.91
CA THR A 114 -5.29 6.25 -0.55
C THR A 114 -5.34 6.47 0.95
N PRO A 115 -4.26 6.26 1.73
CA PRO A 115 -4.30 6.42 3.19
C PRO A 115 -4.86 7.79 3.61
N ALA A 116 -5.60 7.84 4.72
CA ALA A 116 -6.22 9.07 5.22
C ALA A 116 -5.20 10.19 5.40
N PHE A 117 -3.99 9.82 5.82
CA PHE A 117 -2.88 10.75 5.96
C PHE A 117 -2.53 11.47 4.64
N ILE A 118 -2.49 10.74 3.52
CA ILE A 118 -2.22 11.30 2.19
C ILE A 118 -3.38 12.11 1.65
N ARG A 119 -4.62 11.63 1.79
CA ARG A 119 -5.81 12.39 1.37
C ARG A 119 -5.85 13.76 2.04
N ARG A 120 -5.57 13.80 3.35
CA ARG A 120 -5.53 15.02 4.14
C ARG A 120 -4.41 15.95 3.70
N TYR A 121 -3.21 15.43 3.41
CA TYR A 121 -2.12 16.21 2.86
C TYR A 121 -2.49 16.86 1.53
N SER A 122 -2.98 16.07 0.56
CA SER A 122 -3.37 16.59 -0.75
C SER A 122 -4.42 17.70 -0.66
N ARG A 123 -5.39 17.56 0.26
CA ARG A 123 -6.41 18.60 0.49
C ARG A 123 -5.85 19.87 1.13
N ASN A 124 -4.72 19.80 1.83
CA ASN A 124 -4.13 20.93 2.56
C ASN A 124 -2.89 21.51 1.88
N TRP A 125 -2.52 21.02 0.69
CA TRP A 125 -1.33 21.44 -0.05
C TRP A 125 -1.28 22.96 -0.27
N ASP A 126 -2.34 23.52 -0.88
CA ASP A 126 -2.41 24.95 -1.20
C ASP A 126 -2.92 25.83 -0.04
N ARG A 127 -3.06 25.27 1.17
CA ARG A 127 -3.58 26.01 2.34
C ARG A 127 -2.47 26.59 3.21
N VAL A 128 -1.23 26.11 3.08
CA VAL A 128 -0.06 26.67 3.76
C VAL A 128 0.44 27.87 2.96
N SER A 129 0.71 28.99 3.65
CA SER A 129 1.18 30.22 3.01
C SER A 129 2.57 30.01 2.39
N ALA A 130 2.84 30.70 1.28
CA ALA A 130 4.16 30.69 0.67
C ALA A 130 5.25 31.06 1.70
N GLY A 131 6.39 30.38 1.63
CA GLY A 131 7.49 30.58 2.59
C GLY A 131 7.23 30.01 4.00
N HIS A 132 6.20 29.18 4.18
CA HIS A 132 5.92 28.48 5.43
C HIS A 132 5.86 26.96 5.22
N PHE A 133 6.01 26.22 6.32
CA PHE A 133 5.71 24.79 6.38
C PHE A 133 4.73 24.52 7.53
N SER A 134 4.04 23.38 7.47
CA SER A 134 3.30 22.86 8.61
C SER A 134 3.87 21.50 9.03
N VAL A 135 3.88 21.23 10.33
CA VAL A 135 4.28 19.93 10.88
C VAL A 135 3.46 18.80 10.26
N ILE A 136 2.17 19.05 9.99
CA ILE A 136 1.26 18.07 9.40
C ILE A 136 1.73 17.66 7.99
N ASN A 137 2.10 18.64 7.16
CA ASN A 137 2.55 18.39 5.79
C ASN A 137 3.95 17.75 5.78
N GLU A 138 4.87 18.23 6.61
CA GLU A 138 6.23 17.69 6.67
C GLU A 138 6.30 16.23 7.14
N LEU A 139 5.38 15.81 8.01
CA LEU A 139 5.29 14.41 8.43
C LEU A 139 4.92 13.45 7.30
N VAL A 140 4.33 13.93 6.19
CA VAL A 140 4.09 13.08 5.03
C VAL A 140 5.39 12.61 4.43
N VAL A 141 6.34 13.51 4.27
CA VAL A 141 7.65 13.18 3.71
C VAL A 141 8.48 12.40 4.73
N ARG A 142 8.53 12.88 5.98
CA ARG A 142 9.50 12.40 6.97
C ARG A 142 9.07 11.17 7.75
N LEU A 143 7.77 10.95 7.90
CA LEU A 143 7.25 9.83 8.66
C LEU A 143 6.57 8.83 7.73
N TRP A 144 5.52 9.26 7.02
CA TRP A 144 4.76 8.37 6.16
C TRP A 144 5.59 7.84 4.98
N GLY A 145 6.29 8.72 4.25
CA GLY A 145 7.10 8.34 3.10
C GLY A 145 8.26 7.43 3.49
N ARG A 146 8.81 7.60 4.71
CA ARG A 146 9.83 6.71 5.26
C ARG A 146 9.27 5.34 5.63
N PHE A 147 8.10 5.27 6.28
CA PHE A 147 7.43 3.99 6.53
C PHE A 147 7.14 3.24 5.25
N GLU A 148 6.58 3.92 4.24
CA GLU A 148 6.28 3.28 2.95
C GLU A 148 7.55 2.78 2.26
N HIS A 149 8.64 3.57 2.30
CA HIS A 149 9.94 3.18 1.76
C HIS A 149 10.49 1.89 2.41
N VAL A 150 10.22 1.67 3.69
CA VAL A 150 10.66 0.46 4.42
C VAL A 150 9.59 -0.65 4.43
N GLY A 151 8.58 -0.54 3.56
CA GLY A 151 7.55 -1.55 3.35
C GLY A 151 6.40 -1.53 4.36
N HIS A 152 6.33 -0.53 5.24
CA HIS A 152 5.25 -0.38 6.20
C HIS A 152 4.17 0.59 5.71
N ILE A 153 2.92 0.16 5.72
CA ILE A 153 1.77 1.05 5.45
C ILE A 153 1.13 1.40 6.79
N MET A 154 1.19 2.68 7.15
CA MET A 154 0.57 3.16 8.37
C MET A 154 -0.95 2.91 8.40
N ALA A 155 -1.45 2.38 9.50
CA ALA A 155 -2.88 2.20 9.71
C ALA A 155 -3.61 3.54 9.87
N ASP A 156 -4.77 3.71 9.22
CA ASP A 156 -5.61 4.92 9.36
C ASP A 156 -6.23 5.05 10.77
N LYS A 157 -6.55 3.91 11.40
CA LYS A 157 -7.17 3.84 12.73
C LYS A 157 -6.53 2.73 13.56
N ALA A 158 -6.43 2.96 14.87
CA ALA A 158 -6.08 1.96 15.86
C ALA A 158 -7.17 0.89 15.98
N LYS A 159 -6.86 -0.24 16.65
CA LYS A 159 -7.83 -1.31 16.93
C LYS A 159 -9.08 -0.82 17.68
N CYS A 160 -8.94 0.20 18.52
CA CYS A 160 -10.05 0.84 19.24
C CYS A 160 -10.84 1.86 18.40
N GLY A 161 -10.56 1.96 17.10
CA GLY A 161 -11.23 2.90 16.19
C GLY A 161 -10.73 4.34 16.24
N THR A 162 -9.82 4.68 17.17
CA THR A 162 -9.24 6.02 17.21
C THR A 162 -8.34 6.25 16.00
N GLU A 163 -8.46 7.43 15.40
CA GLU A 163 -7.68 7.79 14.23
C GLU A 163 -6.17 7.95 14.52
N ASN A 164 -5.34 7.49 13.60
CA ASN A 164 -3.90 7.64 13.66
C ASN A 164 -3.50 9.05 13.19
N ARG A 165 -3.03 9.86 14.13
CA ARG A 165 -2.79 11.32 14.00
C ARG A 165 -1.49 11.72 14.71
N PRO A 166 -0.33 11.25 14.23
CA PRO A 166 0.95 11.56 14.87
C PRO A 166 1.21 13.08 14.86
N ASP A 167 0.65 13.79 13.89
CA ASP A 167 0.75 15.24 13.72
C ASP A 167 0.35 16.05 14.96
N VAL A 168 -0.65 15.62 15.72
CA VAL A 168 -1.05 16.31 16.97
C VAL A 168 0.00 16.13 18.06
N SER A 169 0.54 14.93 18.21
CA SER A 169 1.59 14.62 19.19
C SER A 169 2.87 15.38 18.84
N VAL A 170 3.32 15.26 17.58
CA VAL A 170 4.52 15.91 17.06
C VAL A 170 4.40 17.43 17.19
N GLY A 171 3.28 18.02 16.75
CA GLY A 171 3.10 19.48 16.76
C GLY A 171 3.10 20.08 18.16
N ARG A 172 2.47 19.41 19.13
CA ARG A 172 2.51 19.83 20.55
C ARG A 172 3.92 19.72 21.14
N GLY A 173 4.61 18.62 20.86
CA GLY A 173 5.97 18.43 21.35
C GLY A 173 6.96 19.40 20.72
N PHE A 174 6.83 19.69 19.41
CA PHE A 174 7.67 20.66 18.71
C PHE A 174 7.52 22.06 19.32
N SER A 175 6.28 22.49 19.58
CA SER A 175 6.04 23.77 20.26
C SER A 175 6.73 23.85 21.62
N LYS A 176 6.60 22.80 22.45
CA LYS A 176 7.22 22.77 23.78
C LYS A 176 8.74 22.79 23.67
N TRP A 177 9.28 22.03 22.72
CA TRP A 177 10.70 21.96 22.46
C TRP A 177 11.27 23.30 21.99
N LEU A 178 10.56 24.04 21.14
CA LEU A 178 10.92 25.40 20.74
C LEU A 178 10.95 26.34 21.95
N THR A 179 9.93 26.33 22.82
CA THR A 179 9.93 27.16 24.04
C THR A 179 11.13 26.89 24.93
N ALA A 180 11.53 25.62 25.06
CA ALA A 180 12.64 25.21 25.93
C ALA A 180 14.03 25.46 25.33
N ASN A 181 14.20 25.28 24.01
CA ASN A 181 15.53 25.24 23.37
C ASN A 181 15.78 26.42 22.42
N HIS A 182 14.72 27.05 21.91
CA HIS A 182 14.77 28.13 20.93
C HIS A 182 13.77 29.26 21.26
N PRO A 183 13.81 29.83 22.48
CA PRO A 183 12.79 30.78 22.95
C PRO A 183 12.69 32.06 22.10
N THR A 184 13.75 32.45 21.41
CA THR A 184 13.75 33.63 20.52
C THR A 184 12.87 33.46 19.27
N VAL A 185 12.52 32.23 18.92
CA VAL A 185 11.68 31.91 17.74
C VAL A 185 10.47 31.05 18.10
N SER A 186 10.22 30.77 19.39
CA SER A 186 9.15 29.84 19.79
C SER A 186 7.75 30.31 19.45
N ASP A 187 7.55 31.63 19.40
CA ASP A 187 6.27 32.26 19.04
C ASP A 187 6.22 32.69 17.57
N ASN A 188 7.25 32.36 16.78
CA ASN A 188 7.30 32.66 15.36
C ASN A 188 6.50 31.63 14.54
N TYR A 189 5.17 31.76 14.60
CA TYR A 189 4.24 30.98 13.80
C TYR A 189 3.04 31.84 13.43
N SER A 190 2.34 31.44 12.37
CA SER A 190 1.00 31.93 12.07
C SER A 190 0.02 30.76 12.02
N MET A 191 -1.27 31.05 11.94
CA MET A 191 -2.30 30.03 11.83
C MET A 191 -2.78 29.93 10.39
N TYR A 192 -3.14 28.71 9.98
CA TYR A 192 -3.85 28.45 8.73
C TYR A 192 -5.04 27.54 8.99
N LEU A 193 -6.01 27.59 8.09
CA LEU A 193 -7.20 26.75 8.17
C LEU A 193 -6.87 25.37 7.61
N HIS A 194 -6.81 24.36 8.48
CA HIS A 194 -6.51 22.98 8.12
C HIS A 194 -7.80 22.17 8.01
N TRP A 195 -7.99 21.49 6.88
CA TRP A 195 -9.14 20.65 6.64
C TRP A 195 -8.94 19.22 7.10
N THR A 196 -9.97 18.68 7.75
CA THR A 196 -10.14 17.25 8.03
C THR A 196 -11.48 16.78 7.46
N GLU A 197 -11.73 15.47 7.44
CA GLU A 197 -13.01 14.92 6.97
C GLU A 197 -14.20 15.38 7.83
N GLU A 198 -13.97 15.76 9.08
CA GLU A 198 -15.02 16.15 10.03
C GLU A 198 -15.23 17.67 10.08
N LYS A 199 -14.14 18.45 10.00
CA LYS A 199 -14.18 19.90 10.20
C LYS A 199 -12.91 20.60 9.71
N GLU A 200 -12.99 21.92 9.62
CA GLU A 200 -11.81 22.76 9.50
C GLU A 200 -11.33 23.23 10.88
N ILE A 201 -10.02 23.18 11.12
CA ILE A 201 -9.38 23.56 12.39
C ILE A 201 -8.25 24.55 12.14
N GLN A 202 -8.00 25.42 13.11
CA GLN A 202 -6.83 26.29 13.09
C GLN A 202 -5.58 25.46 13.45
N ALA A 203 -4.62 25.39 12.54
CA ALA A 203 -3.34 24.72 12.74
C ALA A 203 -2.17 25.71 12.58
N ARG A 204 -1.04 25.42 13.23
CA ARG A 204 0.16 26.24 13.12
C ARG A 204 0.90 25.97 11.81
N GLN A 205 1.36 27.03 11.19
CA GLN A 205 2.40 27.04 10.18
C GLN A 205 3.58 27.89 10.65
N TYR A 206 4.79 27.48 10.29
CA TYR A 206 6.03 28.10 10.72
C TYR A 206 6.78 28.62 9.49
N PRO A 207 7.53 29.72 9.59
CA PRO A 207 8.39 30.17 8.49
C PRO A 207 9.35 29.06 8.04
N ILE A 208 9.60 28.95 6.73
CA ILE A 208 10.44 27.91 6.15
C ILE A 208 11.88 27.94 6.70
N SER A 209 12.34 29.09 7.19
CA SER A 209 13.63 29.23 7.88
C SER A 209 13.75 28.38 9.14
N MET A 210 12.63 27.99 9.76
CA MET A 210 12.60 27.12 10.94
C MET A 210 12.53 25.62 10.60
N LEU A 211 12.50 25.25 9.31
CA LEU A 211 12.34 23.86 8.90
C LEU A 211 13.45 22.94 9.43
N ALA A 212 14.70 23.44 9.46
CA ALA A 212 15.82 22.70 10.03
C ALA A 212 15.63 22.39 11.53
N LEU A 213 15.04 23.30 12.30
CA LEU A 213 14.74 23.07 13.72
C LEU A 213 13.70 21.96 13.87
N PHE A 214 12.69 21.93 13.02
CA PHE A 214 11.69 20.86 13.01
C PHE A 214 12.33 19.50 12.70
N HIS A 215 13.24 19.44 11.73
CA HIS A 215 13.96 18.21 11.40
C HIS A 215 14.79 17.70 12.58
N VAL A 216 15.57 18.59 13.22
CA VAL A 216 16.35 18.26 14.41
C VAL A 216 15.45 17.72 15.50
N TYR A 217 14.34 18.40 15.81
CA TYR A 217 13.39 17.94 16.81
C TYR A 217 12.81 16.55 16.47
N LEU A 218 12.37 16.34 15.22
CA LEU A 218 11.76 15.08 14.83
C LEU A 218 12.75 13.91 14.96
N ASP A 219 13.96 14.10 14.46
CA ASP A 219 14.97 13.04 14.35
C ASP A 219 15.70 12.75 15.68
N THR A 220 15.81 13.75 16.57
CA THR A 220 16.57 13.61 17.83
C THR A 220 15.70 13.55 19.08
N VAL A 221 14.43 13.98 18.99
CA VAL A 221 13.53 14.03 20.14
C VAL A 221 12.31 13.15 19.93
N TRP A 222 11.46 13.44 18.95
CA TRP A 222 10.16 12.76 18.88
C TRP A 222 10.27 11.32 18.40
N ILE A 223 11.03 11.04 17.32
CA ILE A 223 11.20 9.66 16.84
C ILE A 223 11.88 8.80 17.92
N PRO A 224 13.00 9.20 18.53
CA PRO A 224 13.67 8.37 19.53
C PRO A 224 12.90 8.19 20.84
N ASN A 225 12.20 9.23 21.32
CA ASN A 225 11.66 9.23 22.69
C ASN A 225 10.13 9.06 22.78
N ASP A 226 9.39 9.42 21.73
CA ASP A 226 7.92 9.48 21.76
C ASP A 226 7.23 8.51 20.79
N ALA A 227 7.87 8.21 19.65
CA ALA A 227 7.22 7.44 18.58
C ALA A 227 6.85 6.02 19.01
N GLU A 228 7.70 5.31 19.76
CA GLU A 228 7.41 3.96 20.24
C GLU A 228 6.14 3.94 21.09
N ARG A 229 6.06 4.81 22.11
CA ARG A 229 4.87 4.95 22.95
C ARG A 229 3.64 5.31 22.13
N TYR A 230 3.77 6.21 21.15
CA TYR A 230 2.67 6.61 20.29
C TYR A 230 2.15 5.42 19.47
N PHE A 231 3.03 4.78 18.70
CA PHE A 231 2.67 3.70 17.78
C PHE A 231 2.26 2.41 18.50
N ASN A 232 2.77 2.13 19.69
CA ASN A 232 2.34 0.97 20.47
C ASN A 232 0.83 0.94 20.74
N THR A 233 0.17 2.10 20.77
CA THR A 233 -1.30 2.19 20.94
C THR A 233 -2.06 2.43 19.64
N ARG A 234 -1.39 2.95 18.60
CA ARG A 234 -2.02 3.40 17.35
C ARG A 234 -1.83 2.45 16.19
N ASP A 235 -0.61 1.96 16.02
CA ASP A 235 -0.21 1.07 14.94
C ASP A 235 1.01 0.23 15.39
N PRO A 236 0.80 -0.84 16.18
CA PRO A 236 1.90 -1.65 16.69
C PRO A 236 2.76 -2.30 15.59
N ALA A 237 2.19 -2.48 14.39
CA ALA A 237 2.92 -3.00 13.24
C ALA A 237 4.01 -2.04 12.75
N ALA A 238 3.94 -0.75 13.11
CA ALA A 238 4.98 0.24 12.81
C ALA A 238 6.25 0.09 13.67
N LEU A 239 6.15 -0.55 14.85
CA LEU A 239 7.24 -0.59 15.85
C LEU A 239 8.56 -1.17 15.30
N PRO A 240 8.57 -2.28 14.55
CA PRO A 240 9.80 -2.84 13.98
C PRO A 240 10.51 -1.89 12.99
N HIS A 241 9.80 -0.89 12.47
CA HIS A 241 10.28 0.03 11.44
C HIS A 241 10.72 1.39 12.01
N LEU A 242 10.59 1.64 13.31
CA LEU A 242 10.90 2.98 13.87
C LEU A 242 12.37 3.36 13.73
N ALA A 243 13.28 2.41 13.94
CA ALA A 243 14.71 2.67 13.82
C ALA A 243 15.13 3.04 12.38
N SER A 244 14.41 2.53 11.36
CA SER A 244 14.72 2.80 9.95
C SER A 244 14.12 4.12 9.44
N LEU A 245 13.33 4.83 10.25
CA LEU A 245 12.89 6.18 9.94
C LEU A 245 14.05 7.18 9.99
N LEU A 246 15.04 6.93 10.85
CA LEU A 246 16.18 7.79 11.04
C LEU A 246 17.23 7.54 9.96
N PRO A 247 17.94 8.58 9.48
CA PRO A 247 19.04 8.40 8.55
C PRO A 247 20.11 7.49 9.15
N SER A 248 20.62 6.57 8.34
CA SER A 248 21.75 5.72 8.71
C SER A 248 22.92 6.61 9.11
N ARG A 249 23.60 6.31 10.22
CA ARG A 249 24.89 6.95 10.50
C ARG A 249 25.81 6.68 9.31
N PRO A 250 26.39 7.71 8.67
CA PRO A 250 27.35 7.47 7.60
C PRO A 250 28.50 6.64 8.17
N ALA A 251 28.91 5.61 7.42
CA ALA A 251 30.16 4.92 7.73
C ALA A 251 31.28 5.98 7.76
N PRO A 252 32.20 5.93 8.73
CA PRO A 252 33.31 6.87 8.77
C PRO A 252 34.03 6.83 7.43
N ILE A 253 34.15 7.99 6.77
CA ILE A 253 34.88 8.11 5.52
C ILE A 253 36.32 7.71 5.83
N PRO A 254 36.89 6.68 5.17
CA PRO A 254 38.26 6.29 5.42
C PRO A 254 39.16 7.48 5.07
N VAL A 255 39.80 8.04 6.09
CA VAL A 255 40.80 9.09 5.93
C VAL A 255 42.00 8.44 5.23
N THR A 256 42.08 8.61 3.92
CA THR A 256 43.31 8.31 3.19
C THR A 256 44.34 9.35 3.62
N ARG A 257 45.26 8.94 4.50
CA ARG A 257 46.47 9.73 4.77
C ARG A 257 47.23 9.84 3.44
N ARG A 258 47.24 11.04 2.86
CA ARG A 258 48.20 11.40 1.81
C ARG A 258 49.53 11.78 2.45
#